data_AF-A0A662QYL5-F1
#
_entry.id   AF-A0A662QYL5-F1
#
_cell.length_a   1.000
_cell.length_b   1.000
_cell.length_c   1.000
_cell.angle_alpha   90.00
_cell.angle_beta   90.00
_cell.angle_gamma   90.00
#
_symmetry.space_group_name_H-M   'P 1'
#
loop_
_entity.id
_entity.type
_entity.pdbx_description
1 polymer ?
#
loop_
_entity_poly.entity_id
_entity_poly.type
_entity_poly.pdbx_seq_one_letter_code
_entity_poly.pdbx_strand_id
1 'polypeptide(L)' 'MNMFLFIDRAEELEFLQERYSKKGFDFIVMYGRRRIGKTELLKNFVKDKPHVYFLCNKTGTSTNI' A
#
# COMPACT_ATOMS: atom_id res chain seq x y z
N MET A 1 -0.70 -17.96 13.53
CA MET A 1 -0.12 -17.91 12.17
C MET A 1 -1.29 -17.99 11.19
N ASN A 2 -1.83 -16.85 10.75
CA ASN A 2 -2.90 -16.86 9.75
C ASN A 2 -2.26 -16.49 8.40
N MET A 3 -1.95 -17.50 7.60
CA MET A 3 -1.27 -17.33 6.32
C MET A 3 -2.34 -17.06 5.26
N PHE A 4 -2.78 -15.81 5.15
CA PHE A 4 -3.57 -15.40 4.00
C PHE A 4 -2.66 -15.41 2.77
N LEU A 5 -2.97 -16.28 1.82
CA LEU A 5 -2.27 -16.35 0.55
C LEU A 5 -2.57 -15.07 -0.26
N PHE A 6 -1.53 -14.28 -0.55
CA PHE A 6 -1.64 -13.17 -1.50
C PHE A 6 -1.54 -13.74 -2.92
N ILE A 7 -2.63 -13.67 -3.67
CA ILE A 7 -2.74 -14.24 -5.02
C ILE A 7 -2.72 -13.09 -6.03
N ASP A 8 -2.09 -13.34 -7.18
CA ASP A 8 -1.94 -12.38 -8.28
C ASP A 8 -1.07 -11.16 -7.89
N ARG A 9 -0.99 -10.16 -8.77
CA ARG A 9 -0.27 -8.90 -8.57
C ARG A 9 1.25 -9.02 -8.46
N ALA A 10 1.83 -10.08 -9.01
CA ALA A 10 3.27 -10.30 -8.99
C ALA A 10 4.02 -9.15 -9.69
N GLU A 11 3.55 -8.72 -10.85
CA GLU A 11 4.16 -7.65 -11.63
C GLU A 11 4.10 -6.30 -10.91
N GLU A 12 2.94 -5.92 -10.34
CA GLU A 12 2.84 -4.66 -9.60
C GLU A 12 3.65 -4.68 -8.30
N LEU A 13 3.76 -5.84 -7.64
CA LEU A 13 4.59 -5.98 -6.45
C LEU A 13 6.07 -5.88 -6.82
N GLU A 14 6.51 -6.53 -7.89
CA GLU A 14 7.89 -6.45 -8.40
C GLU A 14 8.25 -5.01 -8.77
N PHE A 15 7.37 -4.30 -9.49
CA PHE A 15 7.53 -2.89 -9.80
C PHE A 15 7.78 -2.05 -8.53
N LEU A 16 6.96 -2.23 -7.48
CA LEU A 16 7.14 -1.48 -6.24
C LEU A 16 8.46 -1.84 -5.53
N GLN A 17 8.89 -3.09 -5.56
CA GLN A 17 10.17 -3.53 -4.98
C GLN A 17 11.35 -2.93 -5.73
N GLU A 18 11.33 -2.97 -7.07
CA GLU A 18 12.36 -2.38 -7.92
C GLU A 18 12.51 -0.89 -7.62
N ARG A 19 11.40 -0.14 -7.60
CA ARG A 19 11.41 1.30 -7.26
C ARG A 19 11.98 1.56 -5.87
N TYR A 20 11.58 0.78 -4.87
CA TYR A 20 12.07 0.93 -3.50
C TYR A 20 13.58 0.66 -3.36
N SER A 21 14.13 -0.25 -4.16
CA SER A 21 15.56 -0.58 -4.12
C SER A 21 16.46 0.48 -4.77
N LYS A 22 15.90 1.34 -5.62
CA LYS A 22 16.68 2.40 -6.31
C LYS A 22 16.93 3.56 -5.35
N LYS A 23 18.12 4.16 -5.46
CA LYS A 23 18.45 5.39 -4.73
C LYS A 23 17.67 6.56 -5.32
N GLY A 24 17.18 7.44 -4.46
CA GLY A 24 16.45 8.64 -4.87
C GLY A 24 15.04 8.68 -4.29
N PHE A 25 14.27 9.67 -4.73
CA PHE A 25 12.87 9.83 -4.35
C PHE A 25 11.96 9.40 -5.50
N ASP A 26 10.97 8.57 -5.17
CA ASP A 26 9.91 8.16 -6.08
C ASP A 26 8.54 8.56 -5.51
N PHE A 27 7.72 9.19 -6.35
CA PHE A 27 6.32 9.47 -6.06
C PHE A 27 5.42 8.58 -6.91
N ILE A 28 4.73 7.63 -6.27
CA ILE A 28 3.92 6.61 -6.95
C ILE A 28 2.45 6.80 -6.59
N VAL A 29 1.60 6.94 -7.61
CA VAL A 29 0.14 7.03 -7.46
C VAL A 29 -0.51 5.70 -7.84
N MET A 30 -1.06 4.98 -6.87
CA MET A 30 -1.83 3.76 -7.11
C MET A 30 -3.31 4.07 -7.37
N TYR A 31 -3.76 3.96 -8.61
CA TYR A 31 -5.14 4.26 -9.02
C TYR A 31 -5.91 3.00 -9.49
N GLY A 32 -7.24 3.10 -9.56
CA GLY A 32 -8.11 2.04 -10.09
C GLY A 32 -9.47 1.94 -9.38
N ARG A 33 -10.32 1.01 -9.82
CA ARG A 33 -11.68 0.81 -9.25
C ARG A 33 -11.65 0.48 -7.74
N ARG A 34 -12.74 0.84 -7.04
CA ARG A 34 -12.92 0.51 -5.62
C ARG A 34 -12.94 -1.01 -5.43
N ARG A 35 -12.32 -1.52 -4.37
CA ARG A 35 -12.24 -2.96 -4.02
C ARG A 35 -11.42 -3.86 -4.96
N ILE A 36 -10.58 -3.32 -5.83
CA ILE A 36 -9.70 -4.12 -6.71
C ILE A 36 -8.42 -4.67 -6.04
N GLY A 37 -8.26 -4.47 -4.72
CA GLY A 37 -7.09 -4.98 -3.97
C GLY A 37 -5.91 -4.01 -3.81
N LYS A 38 -6.03 -2.73 -4.20
CA LYS A 38 -4.94 -1.73 -4.05
C LYS A 38 -4.38 -1.63 -2.62
N THR A 39 -5.27 -1.54 -1.63
CA THR A 39 -4.88 -1.46 -0.23
C THR A 39 -4.12 -2.71 0.22
N GLU A 40 -4.52 -3.87 -0.30
CA GLU A 40 -3.89 -5.15 0.06
C GLU A 40 -2.52 -5.28 -0.59
N LEU A 41 -2.38 -4.88 -1.86
CA LEU A 41 -1.08 -4.79 -2.53
C LEU A 41 -0.12 -3.87 -1.78
N LEU A 42 -0.57 -2.67 -1.37
CA LEU A 42 0.25 -1.75 -0.59
C LEU A 42 0.67 -2.36 0.76
N LYS A 43 -0.27 -2.96 1.51
CA LYS A 43 0.01 -3.61 2.79
C LYS A 43 1.02 -4.76 2.65
N ASN A 44 0.86 -5.61 1.64
CA ASN A 44 1.78 -6.71 1.39
C ASN A 44 3.18 -6.21 0.96
N PHE A 45 3.23 -5.13 0.17
CA PHE A 45 4.50 -4.49 -0.21
C PHE A 45 5.27 -3.92 1.00
N VAL A 46 4.59 -3.24 1.93
CA VAL A 46 5.27 -2.56 3.05
C VAL A 46 5.52 -3.43 4.29
N LYS A 47 5.00 -4.65 4.35
CA LYS A 47 4.98 -5.49 5.57
C LYS A 47 6.34 -5.68 6.25
N ASP A 48 7.41 -5.78 5.46
CA ASP A 48 8.79 -6.03 5.93
C ASP A 48 9.69 -4.79 5.75
N LYS A 49 9.09 -3.60 5.67
CA LYS A 49 9.80 -2.33 5.43
C LYS A 49 9.48 -1.31 6.51
N PRO A 50 10.43 -0.47 6.93
CA PRO A 50 10.11 0.72 7.70
C PRO A 50 9.17 1.62 6.89
N HIS A 51 7.97 1.88 7.40
CA HIS A 51 6.97 2.68 6.68
C HIS A 51 6.06 3.44 7.65
N VAL A 52 5.48 4.53 7.15
CA VAL A 52 4.35 5.22 7.78
C VAL A 52 3.11 4.96 6.95
N TYR A 53 2.07 4.41 7.57
CA TYR A 53 0.78 4.20 6.93
C TYR A 53 -0.21 5.28 7.41
N PHE A 54 -0.59 6.18 6.51
CA PHE A 54 -1.57 7.22 6.79
C PHE A 54 -2.88 6.92 6.07
N LEU A 55 -3.93 6.61 6.84
CA LEU A 55 -5.26 6.38 6.30
C LEU A 55 -6.04 7.70 6.24
N CYS A 56 -6.14 8.28 5.05
CA CYS A 56 -6.99 9.45 4.80
C CYS A 56 -8.48 9.07 4.83
N ASN A 57 -9.01 8.75 6.01
CA ASN A 57 -10.45 8.61 6.19
C ASN A 57 -11.09 9.99 6.29
N LYS A 58 -12.22 10.19 5.61
CA LYS A 58 -13.06 11.40 5.71
C LYS A 58 -13.77 11.55 7.06
N THR A 59 -13.35 10.85 8.11
CA THR A 59 -13.82 11.15 9.46
C THR A 59 -13.11 12.43 9.87
N GLY A 60 -13.75 13.57 9.62
CA GLY A 60 -13.23 14.87 10.03
C GLY A 60 -12.87 14.84 11.52
N THR A 61 -11.91 15.68 11.90
CA THR A 61 -11.63 16.04 13.29
C THR A 61 -12.78 16.88 13.89
N SER A 62 -14.02 16.42 13.76
CA SER A 62 -15.11 16.79 14.67
C SER A 62 -15.10 15.77 15.80
N THR A 63 -14.08 15.89 16.64
CA THR A 63 -14.19 15.53 18.05
C THR A 63 -15.47 16.20 18.56
N ASN A 64 -16.35 15.40 19.16
CA ASN A 64 -17.54 15.86 19.86
C ASN A 64 -17.24 17.15 20.64
N ILE A 65 -17.96 18.22 20.32
CA ILE A 65 -18.26 19.32 21.24
C ILE A 65 -19.74 19.19 21.56
#